data_AF-A0A7G2JYT5-F1
#
_entry.id   AF-A0A7G2JYT5-F1
#
_cell.length_a   1.000
_cell.length_b   1.000
_cell.length_c   1.000
_cell.angle_alpha   90.00
_cell.angle_beta   90.00
_cell.angle_gamma   90.00
#
_symmetry.space_group_name_H-M   'P 1'
#
loop_
_entity.id
_entity.type
_entity.pdbx_description
1 polymer ?
#
loop_
_entity_poly.entity_id
_entity_poly.type
_entity_poly.pdbx_seq_one_letter_code
_entity_poly.pdbx_strand_id
1 'polypeptide(L)'
;GSIVMNANPFTLGHRYLIEQALQQCDHLHLFIVGEDASPKRHILKDISLSFFPGAKIGVLGLNGAGKSTLLRIMAGVDKEFEGEARPQPGIKIGYLPQEPKLEPQQTVREAVEEAVFEVKNALTRLDEVYALYADPDADFDKLAAEQANLEAI
;
A
#
# COMPACT_ATOMS: atom_id res chain seq x y z
N GLY A 1 -10.91 -4.68 1.28
CA GLY A 1 -9.96 -4.48 2.38
C GLY A 1 -8.58 -4.24 1.81
N SER A 2 -7.78 -3.39 2.45
CA SER A 2 -6.40 -3.10 2.05
C SER A 2 -5.43 -3.63 3.12
N ILE A 3 -4.30 -4.18 2.68
CA ILE A 3 -3.19 -4.50 3.57
C ILE A 3 -2.07 -3.50 3.23
N VAL A 4 -1.65 -2.73 4.23
CA VAL A 4 -0.56 -1.76 4.11
C VAL A 4 0.65 -2.31 4.84
N MET A 5 1.72 -2.57 4.09
CA MET A 5 2.98 -3.11 4.61
C MET A 5 4.03 -2.00 4.65
N ASN A 6 4.46 -1.59 5.85
CA ASN A 6 5.48 -0.55 6.04
C ASN A 6 6.81 -1.19 6.47
N ALA A 7 7.86 -0.94 5.69
CA ALA A 7 9.19 -1.47 5.93
C ALA A 7 10.13 -0.53 6.72
N ASN A 8 9.68 0.65 7.18
CA ASN A 8 10.51 1.63 7.87
C ASN A 8 10.01 1.96 9.30
N PRO A 9 10.60 1.39 10.37
CA PRO A 9 10.13 1.57 11.74
C PRO A 9 10.91 2.63 12.56
N PHE A 10 11.56 3.64 11.96
CA PHE A 10 12.38 4.60 12.72
C PHE A 10 11.82 6.03 12.75
N THR A 11 10.92 6.32 13.71
CA THR A 11 10.61 7.67 14.22
C THR A 11 10.17 7.61 15.69
N LEU A 12 10.55 8.57 16.55
CA LEU A 12 10.36 8.51 18.02
C LEU A 12 8.89 8.32 18.52
N GLY A 13 7.87 8.31 17.66
CA GLY A 13 6.46 8.08 18.01
C GLY A 13 6.02 6.61 18.11
N HIS A 14 6.89 5.63 17.82
CA HIS A 14 6.48 4.21 17.71
C HIS A 14 6.00 3.56 19.00
N ARG A 15 6.44 4.00 20.20
CA ARG A 15 6.00 3.34 21.45
C ARG A 15 4.48 3.48 21.69
N TYR A 16 3.92 4.66 21.44
CA TYR A 16 2.48 4.92 21.61
C TYR A 16 1.63 4.19 20.55
N LEU A 17 2.11 4.14 19.30
CA LEU A 17 1.41 3.44 18.21
C LEU A 17 1.46 1.91 18.38
N ILE A 18 2.55 1.37 18.91
CA ILE A 18 2.67 -0.05 19.24
C ILE A 18 1.76 -0.40 20.43
N GLU A 19 1.72 0.42 21.49
CA GLU A 19 0.82 0.21 22.64
C GLU A 19 -0.67 0.27 22.26
N GLN A 20 -1.06 1.19 21.37
CA GLN A 20 -2.43 1.27 20.83
C GLN A 20 -2.78 0.10 19.89
N ALA A 21 -1.82 -0.40 19.12
CA ALA A 21 -2.01 -1.58 18.28
C ALA A 21 -2.11 -2.88 19.10
N LEU A 22 -1.38 -2.97 20.22
CA LEU A 22 -1.45 -4.09 21.16
C LEU A 22 -2.82 -4.20 21.87
N GLN A 23 -3.55 -3.09 22.02
CA GLN A 23 -4.91 -3.10 22.57
C GLN A 23 -5.98 -3.63 21.59
N GLN A 24 -5.62 -3.91 20.33
CA GLN A 24 -6.56 -4.32 19.26
C GLN A 24 -6.23 -5.69 18.65
N CYS A 25 -5.25 -6.41 19.19
CA CYS A 25 -4.80 -7.69 18.64
C CYS A 25 -4.81 -8.76 19.73
N ASP A 26 -5.74 -9.71 19.65
CA ASP A 26 -5.86 -10.79 20.65
C ASP A 26 -4.71 -11.82 20.58
N HIS A 27 -4.02 -12.00 19.44
CA HIS A 27 -2.75 -12.74 19.40
C HIS A 27 -1.90 -12.37 18.18
N LEU A 28 -0.61 -12.08 18.38
CA LEU A 28 0.43 -12.14 17.36
C LEU A 28 1.65 -12.86 17.94
N HIS A 29 1.84 -14.12 17.55
CA HIS A 29 3.01 -14.91 17.90
C HIS A 29 4.11 -14.68 16.85
N LEU A 30 5.24 -14.12 17.30
CA LEU A 30 6.45 -13.92 16.49
C LEU A 30 7.52 -14.90 16.99
N PHE A 31 7.87 -15.90 16.16
CA PHE A 31 9.05 -16.73 16.40
C PHE A 31 10.18 -16.28 15.47
N ILE A 32 11.31 -15.88 16.04
CA ILE A 32 12.59 -15.66 15.33
C ILE A 32 13.57 -16.68 15.90
N VAL A 33 14.11 -17.55 15.05
CA VAL A 33 15.26 -18.40 15.37
C VAL A 33 16.50 -17.80 14.71
N GLY A 34 17.56 -17.65 15.51
CA GLY A 34 18.78 -16.95 15.17
C GLY A 34 19.71 -17.65 14.16
N GLU A 35 20.47 -16.78 13.49
CA GLU A 35 21.84 -16.88 12.93
C GLU A 35 22.50 -18.23 12.62
N ASP A 36 22.97 -18.37 11.37
CA ASP A 36 24.36 -18.77 11.07
C ASP A 36 24.83 -18.19 9.70
N ALA A 37 26.11 -17.87 9.59
CA ALA A 37 26.78 -17.22 8.49
C ALA A 37 27.50 -18.26 7.59
N SER A 38 26.97 -18.54 6.39
CA SER A 38 27.67 -19.28 5.33
C SER A 38 27.02 -19.07 3.94
N PRO A 39 27.72 -19.31 2.81
CA PRO A 39 27.48 -18.61 1.52
C PRO A 39 26.31 -19.11 0.66
N LYS A 40 25.37 -19.86 1.24
CA LYS A 40 24.02 -20.11 0.69
C LYS A 40 23.01 -19.99 1.82
N ARG A 41 22.95 -18.80 2.42
CA ARG A 41 22.11 -18.53 3.59
C ARG A 41 20.66 -18.42 3.15
N HIS A 42 19.83 -19.39 3.51
CA HIS A 42 18.38 -19.24 3.44
C HIS A 42 17.98 -18.08 4.36
N ILE A 43 17.58 -16.95 3.78
CA ILE A 43 17.19 -15.73 4.52
C ILE A 43 15.81 -15.92 5.18
N LEU A 44 14.93 -16.66 4.50
CA LEU A 44 13.61 -17.08 4.98
C LEU A 44 13.52 -18.59 4.79
N LYS A 45 13.05 -19.30 5.81
CA LYS A 45 12.85 -20.76 5.77
C LYS A 45 11.65 -21.13 6.62
N ASP A 46 10.81 -22.04 6.12
CA ASP A 46 9.67 -22.63 6.83
C ASP A 46 8.74 -21.58 7.48
N ILE A 47 8.44 -20.51 6.74
CA ILE A 47 7.53 -19.44 7.17
C ILE A 47 6.09 -19.83 6.83
N SER A 48 5.22 -19.89 7.84
CA SER A 48 3.77 -20.07 7.68
C SER A 48 3.05 -18.93 8.38
N LEU A 49 2.35 -18.10 7.61
CA LEU A 49 1.64 -16.91 8.10
C LEU A 49 0.25 -16.85 7.49
N SER A 50 -0.72 -16.36 8.26
CA SER A 50 -2.09 -16.12 7.79
C SER A 50 -2.63 -14.89 8.49
N PHE A 51 -3.36 -14.05 7.74
CA PHE A 51 -3.77 -12.73 8.19
C PHE A 51 -5.28 -12.57 8.04
N PHE A 52 -5.94 -12.11 9.10
CA PHE A 52 -7.34 -11.74 9.04
C PHE A 52 -7.51 -10.30 8.53
N PRO A 53 -8.58 -10.01 7.78
CA PRO A 53 -8.90 -8.64 7.39
C PRO A 53 -8.94 -7.69 8.61
N GLY A 54 -8.27 -6.54 8.52
CA GLY A 54 -8.23 -5.55 9.58
C GLY A 54 -7.09 -5.72 10.60
N ALA A 55 -6.33 -6.82 10.54
CA ALA A 55 -5.16 -7.01 11.40
C ALA A 55 -4.05 -5.99 11.09
N LYS A 56 -3.48 -5.38 12.14
CA LYS A 56 -2.27 -4.53 12.06
C LYS A 56 -1.06 -5.34 12.50
N ILE A 57 -0.05 -5.44 11.65
CA ILE A 57 1.04 -6.42 11.84
C ILE A 57 2.37 -5.72 11.69
N GLY A 58 3.21 -5.84 12.72
CA GLY A 58 4.59 -5.41 12.70
C GLY A 58 5.53 -6.61 12.54
N VAL A 59 6.47 -6.52 11.60
CA VAL A 59 7.55 -7.51 11.44
C VAL A 59 8.79 -6.99 12.16
N LEU A 60 9.24 -7.69 13.20
CA LEU A 60 10.41 -7.34 14.01
C LEU A 60 11.55 -8.31 13.76
N GLY A 61 12.78 -7.92 14.12
CA GLY A 61 13.98 -8.75 13.98
C GLY A 61 15.24 -7.94 13.67
N LEU A 62 16.40 -8.60 13.75
CA LEU A 62 17.69 -7.98 13.48
C LEU A 62 17.85 -7.54 12.01
N ASN A 63 18.80 -6.66 11.74
CA ASN A 63 19.17 -6.32 10.37
C ASN A 63 19.68 -7.58 9.64
N GLY A 64 19.23 -7.78 8.41
CA GLY A 64 19.53 -9.01 7.66
C GLY A 64 18.63 -10.21 7.98
N ALA A 65 17.71 -10.12 8.95
CA ALA A 65 16.78 -11.22 9.28
C ALA A 65 15.67 -11.48 8.24
N GLY A 66 15.75 -10.90 7.04
CA GLY A 66 14.79 -11.15 5.97
C GLY A 66 13.48 -10.37 6.01
N LYS A 67 13.30 -9.44 6.96
CA LYS A 67 12.05 -8.63 7.08
C LYS A 67 11.65 -7.95 5.77
N SER A 68 12.57 -7.23 5.14
CA SER A 68 12.28 -6.53 3.88
C SER A 68 12.01 -7.51 2.74
N THR A 69 12.67 -8.67 2.74
CA THR A 69 12.40 -9.75 1.77
C THR A 69 11.00 -10.33 1.95
N LEU A 70 10.59 -10.59 3.19
CA LEU A 70 9.24 -11.07 3.51
C LEU A 70 8.17 -10.08 3.03
N LEU A 71 8.34 -8.78 3.32
CA LEU A 71 7.39 -7.75 2.88
C LEU A 71 7.32 -7.64 1.35
N ARG A 72 8.45 -7.79 0.63
CA ARG A 72 8.45 -7.79 -0.85
C ARG A 72 7.73 -9.00 -1.44
N ILE A 73 7.90 -10.19 -0.85
CA ILE A 73 7.18 -11.41 -1.27
C ILE A 73 5.68 -11.22 -1.05
N MET A 74 5.29 -10.75 0.14
CA MET A 74 3.89 -10.50 0.46
C MET A 74 3.25 -9.40 -0.40
N ALA A 75 4.05 -8.42 -0.83
CA ALA A 75 3.64 -7.39 -1.77
C ALA A 75 3.57 -7.87 -3.24
N GLY A 76 4.05 -9.08 -3.54
CA GLY A 76 4.16 -9.60 -4.91
C GLY A 76 5.29 -8.98 -5.75
N VAL A 77 6.17 -8.20 -5.12
CA VAL A 77 7.35 -7.58 -5.75
C VAL A 77 8.44 -8.61 -6.00
N ASP A 78 8.66 -9.49 -5.02
CA ASP A 78 9.65 -10.57 -5.09
C ASP A 78 8.93 -11.90 -5.29
N LYS A 79 9.28 -12.59 -6.38
CA LYS A 79 8.64 -13.85 -6.81
C LYS A 79 9.60 -15.04 -6.77
N GLU A 80 10.86 -14.79 -6.41
CA GLU A 80 11.90 -15.81 -6.35
C GLU A 80 11.91 -16.44 -4.95
N PHE A 81 10.91 -17.27 -4.68
CA PHE A 81 10.81 -18.02 -3.43
C PHE A 81 10.23 -19.40 -3.67
N GLU A 82 10.52 -20.32 -2.75
CA GLU A 82 9.93 -21.65 -2.74
C GLU A 82 8.66 -21.66 -1.88
N GLY A 83 7.62 -22.36 -2.35
CA GLY A 83 6.33 -22.45 -1.67
C GLY A 83 5.27 -21.53 -2.29
N GLU A 84 4.42 -20.95 -1.45
CA GLU A 84 3.21 -20.26 -1.88
C GLU A 84 2.97 -18.98 -1.08
N ALA A 85 2.73 -17.87 -1.79
CA ALA A 85 2.21 -16.63 -1.23
C ALA A 85 0.99 -16.20 -2.06
N ARG A 86 -0.21 -16.28 -1.49
CA ARG A 86 -1.46 -15.93 -2.18
C ARG A 86 -2.22 -14.84 -1.43
N PRO A 87 -2.44 -13.67 -2.04
CA PRO A 87 -3.38 -12.70 -1.51
C PRO A 87 -4.82 -13.20 -1.69
N GLN A 88 -5.72 -12.76 -0.82
CA GLN A 88 -7.15 -13.01 -0.99
C GLN A 88 -7.65 -12.37 -2.29
N PRO A 89 -8.49 -13.04 -3.10
CA PRO A 89 -9.04 -12.44 -4.31
C PRO A 89 -9.75 -11.11 -4.04
N GLY A 90 -9.50 -10.11 -4.89
CA GLY A 90 -10.16 -8.81 -4.82
C GLY A 90 -9.58 -7.81 -3.80
N ILE A 91 -8.49 -8.14 -3.10
CA ILE A 91 -7.80 -7.16 -2.24
C ILE A 91 -6.85 -6.27 -3.04
N LYS A 92 -6.76 -5.00 -2.67
CA LYS A 92 -5.71 -4.09 -3.14
C LYS A 92 -4.53 -4.17 -2.18
N ILE A 93 -3.33 -4.38 -2.71
CA ILE A 93 -2.09 -4.46 -1.93
C ILE A 93 -1.32 -3.16 -2.12
N GLY A 94 -1.04 -2.47 -1.02
CA GLY A 94 -0.20 -1.26 -1.01
C GLY A 94 1.17 -1.59 -0.43
N TYR A 95 2.24 -1.30 -1.18
CA TYR A 95 3.61 -1.51 -0.75
C TYR A 95 4.40 -0.20 -0.81
N LEU A 96 4.90 0.23 0.33
CA LEU A 96 5.78 1.39 0.45
C LEU A 96 7.22 0.90 0.72
N PRO A 97 8.13 0.96 -0.26
CA PRO A 97 9.51 0.58 -0.03
C PRO A 97 10.20 1.53 0.95
N GLN A 98 11.27 1.05 1.61
CA GLN A 98 12.07 1.87 2.54
C GLN A 98 12.66 3.10 1.85
N GLU A 99 13.15 2.92 0.62
CA GLU A 99 13.63 3.96 -0.26
C GLU A 99 12.62 4.12 -1.41
N PRO A 100 11.66 5.05 -1.30
CA PRO A 100 10.72 5.33 -2.37
C PRO A 100 11.47 5.91 -3.57
N LYS A 101 11.13 5.40 -4.76
CA LYS A 101 11.56 5.99 -6.02
C LYS A 101 10.61 7.14 -6.32
N LEU A 102 11.12 8.36 -6.17
CA LEU A 102 10.41 9.59 -6.51
C LEU A 102 11.16 10.27 -7.66
N GLU A 103 10.43 10.94 -8.53
CA GLU A 103 11.05 11.72 -9.60
C GLU A 103 11.76 12.94 -9.01
N PRO A 104 13.10 13.09 -9.17
CA PRO A 104 13.85 14.14 -8.49
C PRO A 104 13.46 15.56 -8.88
N GLN A 105 12.83 15.71 -10.04
CA GLN A 105 12.40 17.00 -10.59
C GLN A 105 10.99 17.39 -10.13
N GLN A 106 10.23 16.45 -9.58
CA GLN A 106 8.88 16.70 -9.08
C GLN A 106 8.93 17.32 -7.68
N THR A 107 8.01 18.25 -7.45
CA THR A 107 7.65 18.70 -6.12
C THR A 107 6.83 17.63 -5.39
N VAL A 108 6.76 17.73 -4.06
CA VAL A 108 5.90 16.85 -3.24
C VAL A 108 4.46 16.89 -3.72
N ARG A 109 3.97 18.06 -4.15
CA ARG A 109 2.61 18.24 -4.65
C ARG A 109 2.39 17.43 -5.93
N GLU A 110 3.30 17.52 -6.89
CA GLU A 110 3.19 16.82 -8.17
C GLU A 110 3.22 15.29 -7.97
N ALA A 111 4.10 14.78 -7.10
CA ALA A 111 4.16 13.35 -6.79
C ALA A 111 2.86 12.81 -6.16
N VAL A 112 2.22 13.61 -5.30
CA VAL A 112 0.91 13.25 -4.71
C VAL A 112 -0.21 13.35 -5.74
N GLU A 113 -0.22 14.40 -6.56
CA GLU A 113 -1.22 14.59 -7.62
C GLU A 113 -1.15 13.51 -8.70
N GLU A 114 0.03 12.97 -8.98
CA GLU A 114 0.21 11.81 -9.85
C GLU A 114 -0.48 10.56 -9.27
N ALA A 115 -0.34 10.32 -7.96
CA ALA A 115 -0.99 9.18 -7.30
C ALA A 115 -2.52 9.27 -7.28
N VAL A 116 -3.10 10.47 -7.46
CA VAL A 116 -4.55 10.70 -7.54
C VAL A 116 -4.98 11.24 -8.90
N PHE A 117 -4.19 10.99 -9.95
CA PHE A 117 -4.39 11.56 -11.28
C PHE A 117 -5.80 11.32 -11.85
N GLU A 118 -6.34 10.12 -11.65
CA GLU A 118 -7.70 9.76 -12.09
C GLU A 118 -8.75 10.69 -11.46
N VAL A 119 -8.72 10.85 -10.12
CA VAL A 119 -9.63 11.72 -9.37
C VAL A 119 -9.42 13.18 -9.75
N LYS A 120 -8.17 13.62 -9.87
CA LYS A 120 -7.83 15.01 -10.25
C LYS A 120 -8.37 15.37 -11.64
N ASN A 121 -8.22 14.47 -12.61
CA ASN A 121 -8.74 14.69 -13.95
C ASN A 121 -10.26 14.64 -13.97
N ALA A 122 -10.87 13.74 -13.19
CA ALA A 122 -12.32 13.69 -13.06
C ALA A 122 -12.88 15.02 -12.54
N LEU A 123 -12.27 15.58 -11.51
CA LEU A 123 -12.63 16.91 -10.97
C LEU A 123 -12.43 18.02 -12.00
N THR A 124 -11.29 18.02 -12.70
CA THR A 124 -11.00 19.03 -13.72
C THR A 124 -12.04 18.96 -14.85
N ARG A 125 -12.38 17.76 -15.30
CA ARG A 125 -13.39 17.55 -16.33
C ARG A 125 -14.79 17.91 -15.84
N LEU A 126 -15.08 17.66 -14.58
CA LEU A 126 -16.34 18.06 -13.95
C LEU A 126 -16.51 19.58 -13.95
N ASP A 127 -15.46 20.34 -13.64
CA ASP A 127 -15.47 21.81 -13.72
C ASP A 127 -15.72 22.30 -15.15
N GLU A 128 -15.13 21.66 -16.16
CA GLU A 128 -15.40 21.96 -17.58
C GLU A 128 -16.85 21.66 -17.96
N VAL A 129 -17.39 20.53 -17.51
CA VAL A 129 -18.79 20.15 -17.72
C VAL A 129 -19.72 21.19 -17.09
N TYR A 130 -19.42 21.65 -15.87
CA TYR A 130 -20.17 22.72 -15.21
C TYR A 130 -20.12 24.04 -15.99
N ALA A 131 -18.98 24.39 -16.59
CA ALA A 131 -18.89 25.57 -17.45
C ALA A 131 -19.74 25.44 -18.72
N LEU A 132 -19.83 24.24 -19.32
CA LEU A 132 -20.63 23.99 -20.52
C LEU A 132 -22.14 24.14 -20.29
N TYR A 133 -22.63 23.93 -19.05
CA TYR A 133 -24.04 24.18 -18.72
C TYR A 133 -24.47 25.65 -18.89
N ALA A 134 -23.52 26.59 -18.98
CA ALA A 134 -23.83 28.00 -19.24
C ALA A 134 -24.18 28.28 -20.71
N ASP A 135 -23.89 27.35 -21.63
CA ASP A 135 -24.24 27.47 -23.05
C ASP A 135 -25.72 27.08 -23.27
N PRO A 136 -26.58 27.99 -23.76
CA PRO A 136 -27.99 27.69 -24.02
C PRO A 136 -28.22 26.60 -25.07
N ASP A 137 -27.26 26.36 -25.96
CA ASP A 137 -27.34 25.37 -27.03
C ASP A 137 -26.69 24.02 -26.64
N ALA A 138 -26.27 23.87 -25.38
CA ALA A 138 -25.65 22.64 -24.89
C ALA A 138 -26.63 21.45 -24.87
N ASP A 139 -26.07 20.27 -25.11
CA ASP A 139 -26.79 19.00 -24.92
C ASP A 139 -26.80 18.64 -23.42
N PHE A 140 -27.83 19.11 -22.71
CA PHE A 140 -27.98 18.92 -21.27
C PHE A 140 -28.08 17.45 -20.85
N ASP A 141 -28.71 16.60 -21.65
CA ASP A 141 -28.83 15.17 -21.35
C ASP A 141 -27.46 14.49 -21.38
N LYS A 142 -26.64 14.84 -22.38
CA LYS A 142 -25.27 14.35 -22.48
C LYS A 142 -24.38 14.87 -21.34
N LEU A 143 -24.49 16.15 -21.00
CA LEU A 143 -23.72 16.74 -19.89
C LEU A 143 -24.08 16.10 -18.54
N ALA A 144 -25.36 15.84 -18.28
CA ALA A 144 -25.82 15.19 -17.06
C ALA A 144 -25.30 13.75 -16.95
N ALA A 145 -25.31 12.99 -18.06
CA ALA A 145 -24.75 11.65 -18.08
C ALA A 145 -23.22 11.65 -17.85
N GLU A 146 -22.50 12.63 -18.42
CA GLU A 146 -21.07 12.77 -18.23
C GLU A 146 -20.72 13.15 -16.78
N GLN A 147 -21.45 14.12 -16.20
CA GLN A 147 -21.33 14.50 -14.80
C GLN A 147 -21.50 13.28 -13.86
N ALA A 148 -22.55 12.49 -14.05
CA ALA A 148 -22.83 11.33 -13.21
C ALA A 148 -21.70 10.29 -13.24
N ASN A 149 -21.07 10.11 -14.41
CA ASN A 149 -19.92 9.21 -14.55
C ASN A 149 -18.67 9.75 -13.83
N LEU A 150 -18.44 11.06 -13.89
CA LEU A 150 -17.28 11.71 -13.27
C LEU A 150 -17.40 11.74 -11.74
N GLU A 151 -18.60 11.94 -11.20
CA GLU A 151 -18.87 11.91 -9.75
C GLU A 151 -18.78 10.50 -9.15
N ALA A 152 -18.83 9.46 -9.97
CA ALA A 152 -18.71 8.07 -9.54
C ALA A 152 -17.26 7.56 -9.43
N ILE A 153 -16.28 8.36 -9.86
CA ILE A 153 -14.83 8.07 -9.77
C ILE A 153 -14.32 8.40 -8.36
#